data_AF-A0A958TGK2-F1
#
_entry.id   AF-A0A958TGK2-F1
#
_cell.length_a   1.000
_cell.length_b   1.000
_cell.length_c   1.000
_cell.angle_alpha   90.00
_cell.angle_beta   90.00
_cell.angle_gamma   90.00
#
_symmetry.space_group_name_H-M   'P 1'
#
loop_
_entity.id
_entity.type
_entity.pdbx_description
1 polymer ?
#
loop_
_entity_poly.entity_id
_entity_poly.type
_entity_poly.pdbx_seq_one_letter_code
_entity_poly.pdbx_strand_id
1 'polypeptide(L)'
;MTYQDTVNWMFQQLPMYQNQGKSAYKANLDNTLQLAEYLKHPENKFKSIHVAGTNGKGSTSHMLASIFQEAGYKVGLYTSPHLKDFRER
;
A
#
# COMPACT_ATOMS: atom_id res chain seq x y z
N MET A 1 10.07 -18.23 -8.50
CA MET A 1 9.24 -18.16 -7.28
C MET A 1 7.79 -18.28 -7.68
N THR A 2 7.02 -19.12 -6.99
CA THR A 2 5.56 -19.16 -7.10
C THR A 2 4.93 -17.97 -6.35
N TYR A 3 3.62 -17.78 -6.51
CA TYR A 3 2.87 -16.78 -5.72
C TYR A 3 3.07 -17.03 -4.21
N GLN A 4 2.91 -18.28 -3.77
CA GLN A 4 3.04 -18.63 -2.36
C GLN A 4 4.47 -18.39 -1.84
N ASP A 5 5.49 -18.72 -2.63
CA ASP A 5 6.88 -18.46 -2.27
C ASP A 5 7.12 -16.96 -2.07
N THR A 6 6.55 -16.13 -2.96
CA THR A 6 6.68 -14.67 -2.90
C THR A 6 6.02 -14.10 -1.65
N VAL A 7 4.78 -14.49 -1.37
CA VAL A 7 4.04 -14.03 -0.19
C VAL A 7 4.77 -14.45 1.09
N ASN A 8 5.22 -15.71 1.17
CA ASN A 8 5.97 -16.21 2.32
C ASN A 8 7.29 -15.45 2.52
N TRP A 9 8.04 -15.23 1.45
CA TRP A 9 9.29 -14.46 1.50
C TRP A 9 9.02 -13.03 1.98
N MET A 10 8.01 -12.35 1.44
CA MET A 10 7.65 -10.98 1.85
C MET A 10 7.31 -10.89 3.35
N PHE A 11 6.54 -11.85 3.89
CA PHE A 11 6.19 -11.87 5.31
C PHE A 11 7.40 -12.12 6.22
N GLN A 12 8.43 -12.82 5.75
CA GLN A 12 9.68 -13.00 6.49
C GLN A 12 10.55 -11.74 6.54
N GLN A 13 10.47 -10.88 5.52
CA GLN A 13 11.30 -9.67 5.43
C GLN A 13 10.80 -8.51 6.30
N LEU A 14 9.51 -8.48 6.63
CA LEU A 14 8.94 -7.37 7.39
C LEU A 14 9.36 -7.50 8.87
N PRO A 15 10.17 -6.57 9.44
CA PRO A 15 10.28 -6.48 10.88
C PRO A 15 8.90 -6.05 11.38
N MET A 16 8.10 -7.02 11.79
CA MET A 16 6.80 -6.74 12.36
C MET A 16 7.04 -5.82 13.55
N TYR A 17 6.56 -4.58 13.46
CA TYR A 17 6.55 -3.65 14.58
C TYR A 17 5.92 -4.30 15.84
N GLN A 18 4.99 -5.24 15.63
CA GLN A 18 4.42 -6.08 16.68
C GLN A 18 5.44 -6.95 17.43
N ASN A 19 6.55 -7.36 16.78
CA ASN A 19 7.58 -8.24 17.35
C ASN A 19 8.76 -7.46 17.94
N GLN A 20 9.10 -6.28 17.38
CA GLN A 20 10.30 -5.51 17.77
C GLN A 20 9.99 -4.18 18.48
N GLY A 21 8.72 -3.77 18.57
CA GLY A 21 8.31 -2.57 19.31
C GLY A 21 8.84 -1.25 18.73
N LYS A 22 8.95 -0.22 19.58
CA LYS A 22 9.29 1.15 19.19
C LYS A 22 10.62 1.29 18.44
N SER A 23 11.59 0.41 18.67
CA SER A 23 12.90 0.44 17.98
C SER A 23 12.80 0.11 16.49
N ALA A 24 11.74 -0.56 16.04
CA ALA A 24 11.49 -0.81 14.62
C ALA A 24 10.83 0.38 13.90
N TYR A 25 10.40 1.41 14.64
CA TYR A 25 9.77 2.59 14.05
C TYR A 25 10.83 3.56 13.53
N LYS A 26 11.02 3.59 12.22
CA LYS A 26 11.81 4.60 11.53
C LYS A 26 10.89 5.74 11.09
N ALA A 27 11.01 6.91 11.74
CA ALA A 27 10.17 8.08 11.52
C ALA A 27 10.59 8.90 10.27
N ASN A 28 11.07 8.25 9.21
CA ASN A 28 11.47 8.91 7.98
C ASN A 28 11.09 8.08 6.75
N LEU A 29 11.27 8.67 5.58
CA LEU A 29 10.89 8.06 4.29
C LEU A 29 12.11 7.63 3.47
N ASP A 30 13.32 7.65 4.02
CA ASP A 30 14.57 7.51 3.26
C ASP A 30 14.58 6.22 2.42
N ASN A 31 14.20 5.09 3.02
CA ASN A 31 14.18 3.79 2.33
C ASN A 31 13.14 3.78 1.21
N THR A 32 11.97 4.39 1.43
CA THR A 32 10.90 4.50 0.44
C THR A 32 11.32 5.40 -0.72
N LEU A 33 11.99 6.53 -0.43
CA LEU A 33 12.49 7.45 -1.45
C LEU A 33 13.61 6.82 -2.28
N GLN A 34 14.54 6.09 -1.63
CA GLN A 34 15.58 5.34 -2.33
C GLN A 34 15.00 4.25 -3.25
N LEU A 35 13.95 3.55 -2.80
CA LEU A 35 13.26 2.57 -3.63
C LEU A 35 12.53 3.21 -4.80
N ALA A 36 11.87 4.35 -4.58
CA ALA A 36 11.20 5.10 -5.64
C ALA A 36 12.18 5.59 -6.71
N GLU A 37 13.33 6.12 -6.30
CA GLU A 37 14.45 6.51 -7.18
C GLU A 37 14.93 5.31 -8.01
N TYR A 38 15.21 4.16 -7.36
CA TYR A 38 15.62 2.94 -8.04
C TYR A 38 14.59 2.48 -9.09
N LEU A 39 13.30 2.65 -8.82
CA LEU A 39 12.20 2.33 -9.73
C LEU A 39 11.87 3.44 -10.73
N LYS A 40 12.66 4.52 -10.76
CA LYS A 40 12.49 5.69 -11.64
C LYS A 40 11.14 6.40 -11.44
N HIS A 41 10.81 6.69 -10.18
CA HIS A 41 9.65 7.47 -9.74
C HIS A 41 8.31 7.05 -10.36
N PRO A 42 7.86 5.80 -10.19
CA PRO A 42 6.57 5.34 -10.72
C PRO A 42 5.38 6.14 -10.18
N GLU A 43 5.47 6.67 -8.95
CA GLU A 43 4.46 7.50 -8.29
C GLU A 43 4.14 8.80 -9.05
N ASN A 44 5.06 9.28 -9.89
CA ASN A 44 4.88 10.49 -10.69
C ASN A 44 4.16 10.22 -12.03
N LYS A 45 3.84 8.96 -12.35
CA LYS A 45 3.27 8.55 -13.64
C LYS A 45 1.74 8.52 -13.66
N PHE A 46 1.08 8.81 -12.54
CA PHE A 46 -0.37 8.80 -12.42
C PHE A 46 -0.86 9.88 -11.45
N LYS A 47 -2.12 10.28 -11.58
CA LYS A 47 -2.78 11.16 -10.61
C LYS A 47 -3.15 10.35 -9.37
N SER A 48 -2.92 10.91 -8.20
CA SER A 48 -3.13 10.23 -6.92
C SER A 48 -4.04 11.04 -6.01
N ILE A 49 -4.82 10.34 -5.19
CA ILE A 49 -5.61 10.88 -4.09
C ILE A 49 -5.13 10.17 -2.82
N HIS A 50 -4.72 10.94 -1.82
CA HIS A 50 -4.23 10.42 -0.55
C HIS A 50 -5.31 10.56 0.54
N VAL A 51 -5.76 9.45 1.10
CA VAL A 51 -6.83 9.42 2.12
C VAL A 51 -6.25 9.03 3.48
N ALA A 52 -6.20 9.99 4.40
CA ALA A 52 -5.76 9.80 5.79
C ALA A 52 -6.93 10.02 6.78
N GLY A 53 -6.78 9.52 8.01
CA GLY A 53 -7.78 9.67 9.08
C GLY A 53 -7.82 8.47 10.03
N THR A 54 -8.48 8.61 11.18
CA THR A 54 -8.60 7.50 12.15
C THR A 54 -9.57 6.44 11.63
N ASN A 55 -10.76 6.86 11.18
CA ASN A 55 -11.84 5.99 10.71
C ASN A 55 -12.30 6.38 9.29
N GLY A 56 -13.03 5.50 8.61
CA GLY A 56 -13.68 5.81 7.32
C GLY A 56 -12.78 5.75 6.08
N LYS A 57 -11.45 5.77 6.21
CA LYS A 57 -10.49 5.73 5.09
C LYS A 57 -10.81 4.66 4.03
N GLY A 58 -11.04 3.42 4.48
CA GLY A 58 -11.33 2.30 3.60
C GLY A 58 -12.62 2.51 2.81
N SER A 59 -13.71 2.86 3.51
CA SER A 59 -15.02 3.13 2.91
C SER A 59 -14.97 4.31 1.94
N THR A 60 -14.35 5.42 2.32
CA THR A 60 -14.19 6.60 1.46
C THR A 60 -13.38 6.27 0.21
N SER A 61 -12.27 5.51 0.35
CA SER A 61 -11.43 5.13 -0.79
C SER A 61 -12.19 4.22 -1.77
N HIS A 62 -13.01 3.29 -1.27
CA HIS A 62 -13.87 2.45 -2.11
C HIS A 62 -14.96 3.25 -2.82
N MET A 63 -15.60 4.20 -2.13
CA MET A 63 -16.59 5.10 -2.74
C MET A 63 -15.97 5.91 -3.88
N LEU A 64 -14.80 6.51 -3.65
CA LEU A 64 -14.08 7.26 -4.68
C LEU A 64 -13.69 6.35 -5.86
N ALA A 65 -13.16 5.16 -5.58
CA ALA A 65 -12.79 4.23 -6.63
C ALA A 65 -13.99 3.83 -7.50
N SER A 66 -15.13 3.53 -6.88
CA SER A 66 -16.38 3.19 -7.58
C SER A 66 -16.88 4.35 -8.44
N ILE A 67 -16.86 5.59 -7.93
CA ILE A 67 -17.29 6.78 -8.69
C ILE A 67 -16.39 7.01 -9.91
N PHE A 68 -15.07 6.92 -9.74
CA PHE A 68 -14.14 7.13 -10.86
C PHE A 68 -14.18 5.97 -11.87
N GLN A 69 -14.40 4.74 -11.42
CA GLN A 69 -14.62 3.61 -12.31
C GLN A 69 -15.89 3.81 -13.14
N GLU A 70 -17.00 4.20 -12.52
CA GLU A 70 -18.26 4.49 -13.21
C GLU A 70 -18.11 5.66 -14.21
N ALA A 71 -17.30 6.66 -13.86
CA ALA A 71 -16.97 7.76 -14.76
C ALA A 71 -15.99 7.39 -15.90
N GLY A 72 -15.60 6.11 -16.03
CA GLY A 72 -14.79 5.61 -17.14
C GLY A 72 -13.27 5.74 -16.97
N TYR A 73 -12.78 6.08 -15.77
CA TYR A 73 -11.34 6.16 -15.51
C TYR A 73 -10.72 4.78 -15.23
N LYS A 74 -9.45 4.61 -15.59
CA LYS A 74 -8.64 3.48 -15.12
C LYS A 74 -8.15 3.78 -13.70
N VAL A 75 -8.75 3.11 -12.72
CA VAL A 75 -8.52 3.37 -11.29
C VAL A 75 -7.76 2.21 -10.64
N GLY A 76 -6.70 2.55 -9.90
CA GLY A 76 -6.07 1.66 -8.92
C GLY A 76 -6.52 2.04 -7.51
N LEU A 77 -6.72 1.04 -6.65
CA LEU A 77 -7.09 1.22 -5.25
C LEU A 77 -6.09 0.47 -4.37
N TYR A 78 -5.45 1.18 -3.45
CA TYR A 78 -4.60 0.60 -2.42
C TYR A 78 -5.26 0.77 -1.05
N THR A 79 -5.53 -0.34 -0.36
CA THR A 79 -6.12 -0.30 1.00
C THR A 79 -5.42 -1.26 1.95
N SER A 80 -5.53 -1.00 3.25
CA SER A 80 -5.00 -1.87 4.30
C SER A 80 -5.86 -1.81 5.56
N PRO A 81 -5.89 -2.90 6.36
CA PRO A 81 -5.36 -4.24 6.08
C PRO A 81 -6.19 -4.99 5.00
N HIS A 82 -5.74 -6.20 4.62
CA HIS A 82 -6.58 -7.16 3.88
C HIS A 82 -7.34 -8.04 4.88
N LEU A 83 -8.47 -8.63 4.47
CA LEU A 83 -9.29 -9.52 5.30
C LEU A 83 -9.04 -11.00 5.03
N LYS A 84 -8.96 -11.43 3.76
CA LYS A 84 -8.84 -12.85 3.39
C LYS A 84 -7.63 -13.15 2.52
N ASP A 85 -7.31 -12.28 1.56
CA ASP A 85 -6.23 -12.48 0.60
C ASP A 85 -5.33 -11.24 0.50
N PHE A 86 -4.02 -11.44 0.40
CA PHE A 86 -3.05 -10.36 0.22
C PHE A 86 -3.36 -9.49 -1.02
N ARG A 87 -3.96 -10.08 -2.06
CA ARG A 87 -4.35 -9.41 -3.31
C ARG A 87 -5.50 -8.41 -3.17
N GLU A 88 -6.10 -8.30 -1.98
CA GLU A 88 -7.04 -7.21 -1.66
C GLU A 88 -6.34 -5.85 -1.49
N ARG A 89 -5.00 -5.83 -1.43
CA ARG A 89 -4.19 -4.63 -1.28
C ARG A 89 -3.72 -4.04 -2.60
#